data_AF-A0A2U1YK86-F1
#
_entry.id   AF-A0A2U1YK86-F1
#
_cell.length_a   1.000
_cell.length_b   1.000
_cell.length_c   1.000
_cell.angle_alpha   90.00
_cell.angle_beta   90.00
_cell.angle_gamma   90.00
#
_symmetry.space_group_name_H-M   'P 1'
#
loop_
_entity.id
_entity.type
_entity.pdbx_description
1 polymer ?
#
loop_
_entity_poly.entity_id
_entity_poly.type
_entity_poly.pdbx_seq_one_letter_code
_entity_poly.pdbx_strand_id
1 'polypeptide(L)'
;MDSRIGYDTDYLAWTEEQARLLREASRERINTPIDWENVAEEIESMGRSELRAVESALVRVIEHLLKLEHSPAADPRGNWRRTVREQRDQAIDGLEDSPSLRGKIDLTKAYRRGRDYAAEGLEQDRLPVDLMPADCPYSLEQLLDTGWWPTNRHGLA
;
A
#
# COMPACT_ATOMS: atom_id res chain seq x y z
N MET A 1 22.56 24.14 -8.62
CA MET A 1 21.63 23.06 -9.04
C MET A 1 20.42 23.21 -8.16
N ASP A 2 19.25 23.48 -8.73
CA ASP A 2 18.02 23.64 -7.94
C ASP A 2 17.72 22.27 -7.32
N SER A 3 17.95 22.13 -6.02
CA SER A 3 17.86 20.87 -5.26
C SER A 3 16.40 20.50 -4.96
N ARG A 4 15.48 20.86 -5.86
CA ARG A 4 14.06 20.64 -5.68
C ARG A 4 13.72 19.20 -6.04
N ILE A 5 13.03 18.54 -5.11
CA ILE A 5 12.36 17.28 -5.37
C ILE A 5 11.39 17.53 -6.53
N GLY A 6 11.50 16.74 -7.60
CA GLY A 6 10.66 16.89 -8.77
C GLY A 6 9.32 16.20 -8.58
N TYR A 7 8.25 16.83 -9.05
CA TYR A 7 6.90 16.26 -9.07
C TYR A 7 6.88 14.85 -9.70
N ASP A 8 7.56 14.68 -10.83
CA ASP A 8 7.64 13.40 -11.57
C ASP A 8 8.67 12.41 -11.01
N THR A 9 9.39 12.76 -9.93
CA THR A 9 10.50 11.93 -9.40
C THR A 9 10.20 11.32 -8.04
N ASP A 10 9.48 12.05 -7.19
CA ASP A 10 9.01 11.56 -5.90
C ASP A 10 7.82 12.43 -5.48
N TYR A 11 6.63 12.03 -5.93
CA TYR A 11 5.43 12.83 -5.77
C TYR A 11 5.08 13.06 -4.30
N LEU A 12 5.20 12.03 -3.44
CA LEU A 12 5.03 12.18 -1.99
C LEU A 12 5.98 13.24 -1.43
N ALA A 13 7.29 13.11 -1.65
CA ALA A 13 8.25 14.03 -1.08
C ALA A 13 8.09 15.45 -1.66
N TRP A 14 7.62 15.57 -2.92
CA TRP A 14 7.24 16.84 -3.51
C TRP A 14 6.05 17.47 -2.78
N THR A 15 4.98 16.73 -2.49
CA THR A 15 3.82 17.27 -1.77
C THR A 15 4.17 17.80 -0.38
N GLU A 16 5.02 17.07 0.36
CA GLU A 16 5.49 17.48 1.68
C GLU A 16 6.31 18.78 1.62
N GLU A 17 7.21 18.88 0.64
CA GLU A 17 8.02 20.08 0.43
C GLU A 17 7.18 21.29 0.00
N GLN A 18 6.22 21.10 -0.91
CA GLN A 18 5.34 22.20 -1.34
C GLN A 18 4.46 22.70 -0.20
N ALA A 19 3.87 21.81 0.60
CA ALA A 19 3.09 22.20 1.76
C ALA A 19 3.93 23.01 2.76
N ARG A 20 5.19 22.60 2.99
CA ARG A 20 6.14 23.35 3.85
C ARG A 20 6.41 24.75 3.29
N LEU A 21 6.74 24.86 2.00
CA LEU A 21 7.05 26.13 1.34
C LEU A 21 5.86 27.10 1.32
N LEU A 22 4.64 26.60 1.12
CA LEU A 22 3.41 27.40 1.16
C LEU A 22 3.17 27.99 2.56
N ARG A 23 3.37 27.20 3.62
CA ARG A 23 3.27 27.66 5.00
C ARG A 23 4.35 28.69 5.35
N GLU A 24 5.55 28.56 4.78
CA GLU A 24 6.62 29.55 4.95
C GLU A 24 6.29 30.87 4.23
N ALA A 25 5.85 30.81 2.98
CA ALA A 25 5.44 31.99 2.21
C ALA A 25 4.29 32.77 2.87
N SER A 26 3.34 32.06 3.49
CA SER A 26 2.26 32.68 4.30
C SER A 26 2.79 33.63 5.38
N ARG A 27 3.93 33.30 6.00
CA ARG A 27 4.54 34.09 7.09
C ARG A 27 5.24 35.36 6.59
N GLU A 28 5.58 35.41 5.31
CA GLU A 28 6.24 36.57 4.69
C GLU A 28 5.29 37.75 4.46
N ARG A 29 4.04 37.67 4.94
CA ARG A 29 3.01 38.74 4.91
C ARG A 29 2.71 39.23 3.49
N ILE A 30 2.64 38.32 2.54
CA ILE A 30 2.21 38.63 1.18
C ILE A 30 0.72 39.00 1.22
N ASN A 31 0.36 40.22 0.81
CA ASN A 31 -1.03 40.75 0.78
C ASN A 31 -1.91 40.10 -0.31
N THR A 32 -1.61 38.86 -0.71
CA THR A 32 -2.42 38.10 -1.67
C THR A 32 -3.53 37.36 -0.91
N PRO A 33 -4.78 37.39 -1.36
CA PRO A 33 -5.91 36.75 -0.69
C PRO A 33 -5.93 35.22 -0.90
N ILE A 34 -4.78 34.56 -0.75
CA ILE A 34 -4.65 33.10 -0.81
C ILE A 34 -4.82 32.54 0.60
N ASP A 35 -5.62 31.49 0.73
CA ASP A 35 -5.76 30.71 1.95
C ASP A 35 -4.61 29.69 2.07
N TRP A 36 -3.42 30.19 2.37
CA TRP A 36 -2.17 29.43 2.30
C TRP A 36 -2.16 28.16 3.15
N GLU A 37 -2.78 28.20 4.32
CA GLU A 37 -2.77 27.05 5.24
C GLU A 37 -3.63 25.91 4.69
N ASN A 38 -4.83 26.21 4.21
CA ASN A 38 -5.70 25.18 3.64
C ASN A 38 -5.13 24.64 2.31
N VAL A 39 -4.52 25.49 1.47
CA VAL A 39 -3.86 25.02 0.24
C VAL A 39 -2.68 24.11 0.56
N ALA A 40 -1.85 24.46 1.55
CA ALA A 40 -0.76 23.59 1.99
C ALA A 40 -1.26 22.24 2.52
N GLU A 41 -2.33 22.26 3.31
CA GLU A 41 -2.95 21.05 3.86
C GLU A 41 -3.50 20.13 2.76
N GLU A 42 -4.16 20.67 1.74
CA GLU A 42 -4.67 19.88 0.62
C GLU A 42 -3.54 19.21 -0.17
N ILE A 43 -2.45 19.94 -0.42
CA ILE A 43 -1.27 19.38 -1.10
C ILE A 43 -0.66 18.23 -0.27
N GLU A 44 -0.46 18.43 1.04
CA GLU A 44 0.03 17.38 1.93
C GLU A 44 -0.93 16.17 1.99
N SER A 45 -2.24 16.44 1.95
CA SER A 45 -3.29 15.42 1.91
C SER A 45 -3.23 14.53 0.68
N MET A 46 -2.85 15.09 -0.47
CA MET A 46 -2.65 14.33 -1.70
C MET A 46 -1.55 13.27 -1.52
N GLY A 47 -0.40 13.64 -0.95
CA GLY A 47 0.69 12.69 -0.66
C GLY A 47 0.29 11.60 0.35
N ARG A 48 -0.46 11.96 1.40
CA ARG A 48 -0.99 10.97 2.36
C ARG A 48 -1.99 10.01 1.72
N SER A 49 -2.70 10.45 0.67
CA SER A 49 -3.66 9.61 -0.05
C SER A 49 -2.94 8.54 -0.89
N GLU A 50 -1.81 8.89 -1.51
CA GLU A 50 -0.95 7.93 -2.22
C GLU A 50 -0.42 6.83 -1.29
N LEU A 51 0.08 7.21 -0.10
CA LEU A 51 0.51 6.22 0.90
C LEU A 51 -0.62 5.27 1.28
N ARG A 52 -1.83 5.80 1.53
CA ARG A 52 -3.00 4.97 1.86
C ARG A 52 -3.40 4.06 0.70
N ALA A 53 -3.24 4.49 -0.55
CA ALA A 53 -3.52 3.69 -1.73
C ALA A 53 -2.56 2.50 -1.83
N VAL A 54 -1.25 2.74 -1.72
CA VAL A 54 -0.23 1.67 -1.70
C VAL A 54 -0.43 0.72 -0.51
N GLU A 55 -0.67 1.24 0.70
CA GLU A 55 -0.97 0.39 1.87
C GLU A 55 -2.22 -0.48 1.63
N SER A 56 -3.27 0.09 1.02
CA SER A 56 -4.51 -0.65 0.74
C SER A 56 -4.30 -1.73 -0.30
N ALA A 57 -3.49 -1.47 -1.33
CA ALA A 57 -3.12 -2.46 -2.33
C ALA A 57 -2.34 -3.62 -1.70
N LEU A 58 -1.34 -3.32 -0.86
CA LEU A 58 -0.59 -4.34 -0.11
C LEU A 58 -1.48 -5.19 0.81
N VAL A 59 -2.45 -4.57 1.50
CA VAL A 59 -3.44 -5.30 2.32
C VAL A 59 -4.20 -6.34 1.48
N ARG A 60 -4.64 -5.97 0.26
CA ARG A 60 -5.36 -6.86 -0.65
C ARG A 60 -4.46 -7.97 -1.21
N VAL A 61 -3.21 -7.65 -1.53
CA VAL A 61 -2.20 -8.64 -1.90
C VAL A 61 -2.05 -9.66 -0.78
N ILE A 62 -1.79 -9.22 0.46
CA ILE A 62 -1.62 -10.10 1.62
C ILE A 62 -2.86 -10.97 1.86
N GLU A 63 -4.06 -10.38 1.84
CA GLU A 63 -5.32 -11.09 1.99
C GLU A 63 -5.40 -12.30 1.03
N HIS A 64 -5.18 -12.04 -0.26
CA HIS A 64 -5.34 -13.08 -1.27
C HIS A 64 -4.17 -14.07 -1.34
N LEU A 65 -2.96 -13.66 -0.97
CA LEU A 65 -1.84 -14.59 -0.79
C LEU A 65 -2.12 -15.58 0.34
N LEU A 66 -2.66 -15.10 1.48
CA LEU A 66 -3.06 -15.98 2.58
C LEU A 66 -4.19 -16.94 2.15
N LYS A 67 -5.18 -16.47 1.41
CA LYS A 67 -6.22 -17.34 0.83
C LYS A 67 -5.63 -18.40 -0.10
N LEU A 68 -4.68 -18.02 -0.95
CA LEU A 68 -3.99 -18.94 -1.85
C LEU A 68 -3.11 -19.96 -1.10
N GLU A 69 -2.48 -19.58 0.00
CA GLU A 69 -1.65 -20.47 0.81
C GLU A 69 -2.49 -21.45 1.63
N HIS A 70 -3.58 -20.98 2.26
CA HIS A 70 -4.28 -21.71 3.31
C HIS A 70 -5.63 -22.31 2.89
N SER A 71 -6.30 -21.82 1.85
CA SER A 71 -7.57 -22.40 1.44
C SER A 71 -7.38 -23.73 0.73
N PRO A 72 -8.20 -24.76 1.04
CA PRO A 72 -8.28 -26.00 0.28
C PRO A 72 -9.20 -25.89 -0.95
N ALA A 73 -9.87 -24.76 -1.16
CA ALA A 73 -10.78 -24.58 -2.29
C ALA A 73 -9.99 -24.38 -3.60
N ALA A 74 -10.31 -25.18 -4.63
CA ALA A 74 -9.66 -25.10 -5.94
C ALA A 74 -10.25 -23.98 -6.81
N ASP A 75 -11.57 -23.84 -6.84
CA ASP A 75 -12.31 -22.96 -7.75
C ASP A 75 -12.00 -21.45 -7.60
N PRO A 76 -11.94 -20.85 -6.40
CA PRO A 76 -11.78 -19.40 -6.25
C PRO A 76 -10.34 -18.90 -6.52
N ARG A 77 -9.37 -19.80 -6.65
CA ARG A 77 -7.93 -19.47 -6.75
C ARG A 77 -7.61 -18.59 -7.96
N GLY A 78 -8.26 -18.82 -9.09
CA GLY A 78 -8.06 -18.01 -10.30
C GLY A 78 -8.40 -16.53 -10.06
N ASN A 79 -9.49 -16.25 -9.35
CA ASN A 79 -9.90 -14.89 -9.00
C ASN A 79 -8.93 -14.25 -8.00
N TRP A 80 -8.48 -14.98 -6.99
CA TRP A 80 -7.50 -14.47 -6.03
C TRP A 80 -6.17 -14.12 -6.70
N ARG A 81 -5.68 -14.97 -7.63
CA ARG A 81 -4.47 -14.66 -8.40
C ARG A 81 -4.63 -13.42 -9.26
N ARG A 82 -5.79 -13.23 -9.88
CA ARG A 82 -6.09 -12.02 -10.65
C ARG A 82 -6.05 -10.78 -9.76
N THR A 83 -6.71 -10.81 -8.60
CA THR A 83 -6.66 -9.68 -7.66
C THR A 83 -5.25 -9.40 -7.16
N VAL A 84 -4.44 -10.43 -6.85
CA VAL A 84 -3.04 -10.23 -6.44
C VAL A 84 -2.25 -9.52 -7.52
N ARG A 85 -2.41 -9.89 -8.80
CA ARG A 85 -1.72 -9.21 -9.91
C ARG A 85 -2.13 -7.74 -10.01
N GLU A 86 -3.43 -7.47 -10.08
CA GLU A 86 -3.97 -6.11 -10.17
C GLU A 86 -3.48 -5.21 -9.02
N GLN A 87 -3.44 -5.74 -7.81
CA GLN A 87 -3.04 -4.98 -6.63
C GLN A 87 -1.51 -4.87 -6.48
N ARG A 88 -0.74 -5.81 -7.05
CA ARG A 88 0.71 -5.65 -7.20
C ARG A 88 1.04 -4.53 -8.15
N ASP A 89 0.42 -4.51 -9.33
CA ASP A 89 0.63 -3.47 -10.33
C ASP A 89 0.33 -2.09 -9.71
N GLN A 90 -0.82 -1.95 -9.04
CA GLN A 90 -1.17 -0.71 -8.34
C GLN A 90 -0.14 -0.29 -7.26
N ALA A 91 0.38 -1.24 -6.48
CA ALA A 91 1.38 -0.94 -5.47
C ALA A 91 2.75 -0.58 -6.09
N ILE A 92 3.12 -1.23 -7.20
CA ILE A 92 4.36 -0.96 -7.93
C ILE A 92 4.29 0.44 -8.55
N ASP A 93 3.23 0.76 -9.28
CA ASP A 93 3.04 2.07 -9.92
C ASP A 93 3.15 3.21 -8.90
N GLY A 94 2.44 3.11 -7.77
CA GLY A 94 2.52 4.12 -6.71
C GLY A 94 3.91 4.25 -6.08
N LEU A 95 4.67 3.16 -6.00
CA LEU A 95 6.05 3.17 -5.50
C LEU A 95 7.07 3.66 -6.54
N GLU A 96 6.75 3.58 -7.83
CA GLU A 96 7.54 4.18 -8.91
C GLU A 96 7.33 5.70 -8.95
N ASP A 97 6.08 6.16 -8.80
CA ASP A 97 5.72 7.58 -8.74
C ASP A 97 6.23 8.26 -7.45
N SER A 98 6.34 7.51 -6.35
CA SER A 98 6.79 8.01 -5.05
C SER A 98 7.75 7.04 -4.36
N PRO A 99 9.03 7.00 -4.74
CA PRO A 99 10.02 6.10 -4.13
C PRO A 99 10.15 6.23 -2.62
N SER A 100 9.99 7.44 -2.06
CA SER A 100 9.98 7.69 -0.62
C SER A 100 8.89 6.96 0.16
N LEU A 101 7.81 6.51 -0.50
CA LEU A 101 6.76 5.70 0.14
C LEU A 101 7.31 4.41 0.73
N ARG A 102 8.36 3.82 0.14
CA ARG A 102 8.96 2.56 0.62
C ARG A 102 9.33 2.62 2.09
N GLY A 103 9.85 3.77 2.56
CA GLY A 103 10.26 3.97 3.95
C GLY A 103 9.10 4.26 4.91
N LYS A 104 7.89 4.50 4.40
CA LYS A 104 6.70 4.87 5.19
C LYS A 104 5.66 3.74 5.31
N ILE A 105 5.83 2.65 4.57
CA ILE A 105 4.91 1.51 4.61
C ILE A 105 5.00 0.81 5.98
N ASP A 106 3.88 0.76 6.71
CA ASP A 106 3.75 -0.07 7.90
C ASP A 106 3.28 -1.48 7.54
N LEU A 107 4.26 -2.36 7.28
CA LEU A 107 3.99 -3.73 6.85
C LEU A 107 3.27 -4.56 7.92
N THR A 108 3.54 -4.29 9.20
CA THR A 108 2.87 -4.97 10.32
C THR A 108 1.38 -4.66 10.34
N LYS A 109 1.02 -3.39 10.16
CA LYS A 109 -0.38 -2.95 10.06
C LYS A 109 -1.04 -3.49 8.80
N ALA A 110 -0.35 -3.48 7.66
CA ALA A 110 -0.88 -4.05 6.41
C ALA A 110 -1.15 -5.55 6.56
N TYR A 111 -0.22 -6.29 7.17
CA TYR A 111 -0.37 -7.71 7.44
C TYR A 111 -1.55 -8.01 8.35
N ARG A 112 -1.67 -7.32 9.48
CA ARG A 112 -2.78 -7.51 10.42
C ARG A 112 -4.13 -7.38 9.70
N ARG A 113 -4.32 -6.29 8.93
CA ARG A 113 -5.55 -6.07 8.17
C ARG A 113 -5.78 -7.12 7.09
N GLY A 114 -4.74 -7.50 6.35
CA GLY A 114 -4.83 -8.53 5.31
C GLY A 114 -5.19 -9.90 5.89
N ARG A 115 -4.63 -10.24 7.06
CA ARG A 115 -4.93 -11.45 7.83
C ARG A 115 -6.38 -11.47 8.31
N ASP A 116 -6.89 -10.34 8.82
CA ASP A 116 -8.29 -10.22 9.24
C ASP A 116 -9.25 -10.45 8.04
N TYR A 117 -9.02 -9.79 6.91
CA TYR A 117 -9.83 -10.01 5.69
C TYR A 117 -9.68 -11.43 5.11
N ALA A 118 -8.50 -12.04 5.26
CA ALA A 118 -8.30 -13.44 4.86
C ALA A 118 -9.14 -14.37 5.73
N ALA A 119 -9.13 -14.17 7.05
CA ALA A 119 -9.92 -14.96 8.00
C ALA A 119 -11.42 -14.86 7.71
N GLU A 120 -11.95 -13.64 7.56
CA GLU A 120 -13.35 -13.40 7.21
C GLU A 120 -13.73 -14.09 5.89
N GLY A 121 -12.86 -13.97 4.87
CA GLY A 121 -13.11 -14.56 3.55
C GLY A 121 -12.98 -16.09 3.49
N LEU A 122 -12.45 -16.73 4.55
CA LEU A 122 -12.27 -18.18 4.64
C LEU A 122 -13.19 -18.82 5.69
N GLU A 123 -14.13 -18.07 6.28
CA GLU A 123 -15.07 -18.61 7.27
C GLU A 123 -15.84 -19.84 6.75
N GLN A 124 -16.21 -19.82 5.46
CA GLN A 124 -16.91 -20.94 4.81
C GLN A 124 -16.03 -22.20 4.69
N ASP A 125 -14.72 -22.03 4.62
CA ASP A 125 -13.73 -23.12 4.59
C ASP A 125 -13.49 -23.70 6.00
N ARG A 126 -14.07 -23.09 7.04
CA ARG A 126 -13.92 -23.46 8.47
C ARG A 126 -12.45 -23.55 8.91
N LEU A 127 -11.61 -22.70 8.33
CA LEU A 127 -10.19 -22.64 8.67
C LEU A 127 -9.99 -21.79 9.93
N PRO A 128 -9.32 -22.31 10.96
CA PRO A 128 -8.95 -21.53 12.14
C PRO A 128 -7.98 -20.39 11.77
N VAL A 129 -8.20 -19.19 12.30
CA VAL A 129 -7.35 -18.00 12.05
C VAL A 129 -5.90 -18.18 12.52
N ASP A 130 -5.71 -19.05 13.50
CA ASP A 130 -4.45 -19.52 14.09
C ASP A 130 -3.63 -20.41 13.15
N LEU A 131 -4.20 -20.86 12.02
CA LEU A 131 -3.41 -21.45 10.94
C LEU A 131 -2.50 -20.44 10.24
N MET A 132 -2.88 -19.16 10.25
CA MET A 132 -2.10 -18.06 9.70
C MET A 132 -1.17 -17.49 10.79
N PRO A 133 0.12 -17.23 10.47
CA PRO A 133 1.06 -16.65 11.43
C PRO A 133 0.54 -15.39 12.14
N ALA A 134 0.98 -15.14 13.36
CA ALA A 134 0.64 -13.91 14.07
C ALA A 134 1.42 -12.71 13.53
N ASP A 135 2.68 -12.94 13.12
CA ASP A 135 3.57 -11.95 12.53
C ASP A 135 3.64 -12.11 11.01
N CYS A 136 3.93 -11.02 10.29
CA CYS A 136 4.01 -11.03 8.83
C CYS A 136 5.14 -11.95 8.35
N PRO A 137 4.84 -13.03 7.59
CA PRO A 137 5.87 -13.92 7.05
C PRO A 137 6.46 -13.40 5.74
N TYR A 138 5.88 -12.35 5.16
CA TYR A 138 6.26 -11.81 3.86
C TYR A 138 7.16 -10.60 4.00
N SER A 139 8.18 -10.50 3.15
CA SER A 139 8.90 -9.25 2.92
C SER A 139 8.14 -8.36 1.92
N LEU A 140 8.44 -7.05 1.91
CA LEU A 140 7.85 -6.15 0.92
C LEU A 140 8.22 -6.57 -0.51
N GLU A 141 9.45 -7.06 -0.71
CA GLU A 141 9.92 -7.56 -2.00
C GLU A 141 9.08 -8.74 -2.48
N GLN A 142 8.74 -9.70 -1.61
CA GLN A 142 7.87 -10.83 -1.98
C GLN A 142 6.45 -10.39 -2.33
N LEU A 143 5.93 -9.39 -1.61
CA LEU A 143 4.60 -8.85 -1.88
C LEU A 143 4.54 -8.16 -3.24
N LEU A 144 5.63 -7.51 -3.66
CA LEU A 144 5.73 -6.81 -4.95
C LEU A 144 6.21 -7.71 -6.11
N ASP A 145 6.80 -8.87 -5.83
CA ASP A 145 7.30 -9.77 -6.87
C ASP A 145 6.15 -10.44 -7.67
N THR A 146 6.00 -10.05 -8.94
CA THR A 146 4.95 -10.56 -9.84
C THR A 146 5.11 -12.03 -10.21
N GLY A 147 6.32 -12.59 -10.09
CA GLY A 147 6.64 -13.99 -10.33
C GLY A 147 6.47 -14.88 -9.09
N TRP A 148 6.49 -14.29 -7.89
CA TRP A 148 6.41 -15.04 -6.64
C TRP A 148 4.96 -15.34 -6.21
N TRP A 149 4.73 -16.59 -5.78
CA TRP A 149 3.46 -17.09 -5.24
C TRP A 149 3.73 -18.06 -4.08
N PRO A 150 2.92 -18.04 -3.01
CA PRO A 150 3.06 -18.97 -1.89
C PRO A 150 2.71 -20.40 -2.32
N THR A 151 3.39 -21.37 -1.72
CA THR A 151 3.04 -22.78 -1.89
C THR A 151 1.79 -23.09 -1.08
N ASN A 152 0.76 -23.65 -1.70
CA ASN A 152 -0.45 -24.02 -0.99
C ASN A 152 -0.22 -25.22 -0.05
N ARG A 153 -0.78 -25.14 1.16
CA ARG A 153 -0.60 -26.15 2.21
C ARG A 153 -1.38 -27.45 1.98
N HIS A 154 -2.26 -27.47 0.99
CA HIS A 154 -3.09 -28.61 0.60
C HIS A 154 -2.65 -29.23 -0.74
N GLY A 155 -1.48 -28.84 -1.27
CA GLY A 155 -0.93 -29.41 -2.51
C GLY A 155 -1.60 -28.91 -3.79
N LEU A 156 -2.30 -27.78 -3.74
CA LEU A 156 -2.94 -27.16 -4.89
C LEU A 156 -1.97 -26.24 -5.64
N ALA A 157 -2.08 -26.21 -6.98
CA ALA A 157 -1.30 -25.33 -7.84
C ALA A 157 -1.76 -23.85 -7.79
#